data_AF-A0A940L289-F1
#
_entry.id   AF-A0A940L289-F1
#
_cell.length_a   1.000
_cell.length_b   1.000
_cell.length_c   1.000
_cell.angle_alpha   90.00
_cell.angle_beta   90.00
_cell.angle_gamma   90.00
#
_symmetry.space_group_name_H-M   'P 1'
#
loop_
_entity.id
_entity.type
_entity.pdbx_description
1 polymer ?
#
loop_
_entity_poly.entity_id
_entity_poly.type
_entity_poly.pdbx_seq_one_letter_code
_entity_poly.pdbx_strand_id
1 'polypeptide(L)' 'VVLDNMLWDGAVADMQIQDETTQALRKMNEKVSQDQRVNACLLTVGDGLMLARKK' A
#
# COMPACT_ATOMS: atom_id res chain seq x y z
N VAL A 1 -11.19 -2.12 6.05
CA VAL A 1 -10.26 -0.97 6.14
C VAL A 1 -9.97 -0.51 4.73
N VAL A 2 -9.92 0.79 4.52
CA VAL A 2 -9.58 1.40 3.23
C VAL A 2 -8.40 2.33 3.48
N LEU A 3 -7.37 2.25 2.64
CA LEU A 3 -6.17 3.09 2.70
C LEU A 3 -6.00 3.77 1.35
N ASP A 4 -5.81 5.08 1.35
CA ASP A 4 -5.64 5.91 0.16
C ASP A 4 -4.15 6.23 -0.08
N ASN A 5 -3.82 6.66 -1.29
CA ASN A 5 -2.46 7.05 -1.72
C ASN A 5 -1.40 5.95 -1.54
N MET A 6 -1.76 4.69 -1.77
CA MET A 6 -0.87 3.55 -1.55
C MET A 6 0.18 3.37 -2.65
N LEU A 7 0.04 4.04 -3.80
CA LEU A 7 1.07 4.11 -4.85
C LEU A 7 2.01 5.30 -4.67
N TRP A 8 1.56 6.40 -4.04
CA TRP A 8 2.37 7.58 -3.75
C TRP A 8 3.06 8.14 -5.00
N ASP A 9 2.28 8.46 -6.03
CA ASP A 9 2.74 8.86 -7.37
C ASP A 9 3.73 7.85 -8.00
N GLY A 10 3.61 6.58 -7.61
CA GLY A 10 4.50 5.49 -8.04
C GLY A 10 5.83 5.42 -7.28
N ALA A 11 6.10 6.33 -6.33
CA ALA A 11 7.36 6.35 -5.59
C ALA A 11 7.62 5.06 -4.80
N VAL A 12 6.57 4.38 -4.35
CA VAL A 12 6.71 3.09 -3.64
C VAL A 12 7.36 2.01 -4.50
N ALA A 13 7.30 2.12 -5.83
CA ALA A 13 7.95 1.20 -6.76
C ALA A 13 9.41 1.57 -7.09
N ASP A 14 9.81 2.83 -6.91
CA ASP A 14 11.17 3.30 -7.22
C ASP A 14 12.15 3.07 -6.06
N MET A 15 12.99 2.06 -6.19
CA MET A 15 13.99 1.68 -5.18
C MET A 15 15.03 2.77 -4.86
N GLN A 16 15.19 3.80 -5.68
CA GLN A 16 16.09 4.91 -5.39
C GLN A 16 15.49 5.91 -4.40
N ILE A 17 14.16 5.97 -4.30
CA ILE A 17 13.45 6.84 -3.36
C ILE A 17 13.44 6.18 -1.98
N GLN A 18 14.03 6.86 -1.01
CA GLN A 18 14.26 6.36 0.36
C GLN A 18 13.79 7.34 1.43
N ASP A 19 12.88 8.27 1.10
CA ASP A 19 12.29 9.15 2.12
C ASP A 19 11.40 8.35 3.10
N GLU A 20 11.17 8.94 4.27
CA GLU A 20 10.46 8.27 5.36
C GLU A 20 9.03 7.87 4.98
N THR A 21 8.34 8.68 4.18
CA THR A 21 6.95 8.43 3.77
C THR A 21 6.89 7.24 2.83
N THR A 22 7.72 7.24 1.79
CA THR A 22 7.80 6.14 0.82
C THR A 22 8.19 4.82 1.51
N GLN A 23 9.16 4.85 2.43
CA GLN A 23 9.52 3.66 3.20
C GLN A 23 8.38 3.16 4.11
N ALA A 24 7.64 4.05 4.75
CA ALA A 24 6.50 3.70 5.59
C ALA A 24 5.38 3.04 4.76
N LEU A 25 5.08 3.60 3.58
CA LEU A 25 4.08 3.04 2.67
C LEU A 25 4.49 1.68 2.11
N ARG A 26 5.77 1.47 1.77
CA ARG A 26 6.29 0.13 1.39
C ARG A 26 6.08 -0.89 2.51
N LYS A 27 6.46 -0.56 3.74
CA LYS A 27 6.25 -1.44 4.91
C LYS A 27 4.77 -1.72 5.15
N MET A 28 3.90 -0.72 4.94
CA MET A 28 2.46 -0.90 5.07
C MET A 28 1.90 -1.83 3.98
N ASN A 29 2.29 -1.63 2.72
CA ASN A 29 1.92 -2.49 1.60
C ASN A 29 2.34 -3.94 1.85
N GLU A 30 3.59 -4.16 2.27
CA GLU A 30 4.10 -5.50 2.60
C GLU A 30 3.33 -6.14 3.76
N LYS A 31 3.10 -5.38 4.84
CA LYS A 31 2.31 -5.84 5.99
C LYS A 31 0.91 -6.28 5.59
N VAL A 32 0.19 -5.46 4.82
CA VAL A 32 -1.17 -5.80 4.39
C VAL A 32 -1.17 -7.01 3.45
N SER A 33 -0.19 -7.10 2.54
CA SER A 33 -0.05 -8.23 1.61
C SER A 33 0.21 -9.56 2.34
N GLN A 34 0.86 -9.54 3.50
CA GLN A 34 1.15 -10.74 4.30
C GLN A 34 0.16 -11.00 5.43
N ASP A 35 -0.77 -10.07 5.71
CA ASP A 35 -1.71 -10.21 6.82
C ASP A 35 -2.81 -11.23 6.51
N GLN A 36 -2.68 -12.43 7.07
CA GLN A 36 -3.63 -13.53 6.87
C GLN A 36 -5.03 -13.27 7.43
N ARG A 37 -5.24 -12.22 8.23
CA ARG A 37 -6.55 -11.88 8.83
C ARG A 37 -7.46 -11.15 7.85
N VAL A 38 -6.93 -10.69 6.72
CA VAL A 38 -7.68 -9.92 5.71
C VAL A 38 -7.56 -10.57 4.33
N ASN A 39 -8.55 -10.26 3.48
CA ASN A 39 -8.44 -10.35 2.04
C ASN A 39 -8.20 -8.93 1.52
N ALA A 40 -7.07 -8.70 0.87
CA ALA A 40 -6.65 -7.38 0.41
C ALA A 40 -6.60 -7.30 -1.13
N CYS A 41 -6.91 -6.12 -1.67
CA CYS A 41 -6.79 -5.80 -3.09
C CYS A 41 -6.38 -4.33 -3.24
N LEU A 42 -5.34 -4.07 -4.04
CA LEU A 42 -4.94 -2.72 -4.44
C LEU A 42 -5.65 -2.36 -5.74
N LEU A 43 -6.50 -1.34 -5.70
CA LEU A 43 -7.24 -0.83 -6.84
C LEU A 43 -6.50 0.35 -7.48
N THR A 44 -6.57 0.45 -8.81
CA THR A 44 -6.01 1.56 -9.61
C THR A 44 -6.94 2.78 -9.63
N VAL A 45 -7.57 3.09 -8.50
CA VAL A 45 -8.42 4.28 -8.34
C VAL A 45 -7.59 5.36 -7.66
N GLY A 46 -7.60 6.58 -8.23
CA GLY A 46 -6.76 7.67 -7.73
C GLY A 46 -5.30 7.29 -7.73
N ASP A 47 -4.60 7.60 -6.65
CA ASP A 47 -3.19 7.27 -6.42
C ASP A 47 -3.02 5.94 -5.64
N GLY A 48 -3.87 4.97 -5.96
CA GLY A 48 -3.84 3.63 -5.37
C GLY A 48 -4.67 3.50 -4.10
N LEU A 49 -5.81 2.81 -4.21
CA LEU A 49 -6.71 2.56 -3.09
C LEU A 49 -6.60 1.10 -2.63
N MET A 50 -6.09 0.85 -1.42
CA MET A 50 -6.04 -0.50 -0.85
C MET A 50 -7.34 -0.80 -0.10
N LEU A 51 -8.06 -1.82 -0.54
CA LEU A 51 -9.19 -2.41 0.17
C LEU A 51 -8.73 -3.64 0.93
N ALA A 52 -8.78 -3.59 2.26
CA ALA A 52 -8.53 -4.73 3.14
C ALA A 52 -9.80 -5.12 3.89
N ARG A 53 -10.44 -6.21 3.47
CA ARG A 53 -11.63 -6.77 4.11
C ARG A 53 -11.21 -7.82 5.12
N LYS A 54 -11.65 -7.70 6.36
CA LYS A 54 -11.49 -8.79 7.35
C LYS A 54 -12.13 -10.07 6.80
N LYS A 55 -11.48 -11.21 7.03
CA LYS A 55 -12.06 -12.52 6.74
C LYS A 55 -13.30 -12.75 7.60
#